data_AF-A0A661KL87-F1
#
_entry.id   AF-A0A661KL87-F1
#
_cell.length_a   1.000
_cell.length_b   1.000
_cell.length_c   1.000
_cell.angle_alpha   90.00
_cell.angle_beta   90.00
_cell.angle_gamma   90.00
#
_symmetry.space_group_name_H-M   'P 1'
#
loop_
_entity.id
_entity.type
_entity.pdbx_description
1 polymer ?
#
loop_
_entity_poly.entity_id
_entity_poly.type
_entity_poly.pdbx_seq_one_letter_code
_entity_poly.pdbx_strand_id
1 'polypeptide(L)'
;MLRNIPVGNHAILCGPAIIAVAALISDLKTRKIPNILTFSGIAGGLAFHMLNSGIEKGAIFSLKGAMVGGLLFLLPFLLGGAGGGDVKLLAALGAWLGTRGIINLFLYSAIIGALISLALMIKNNSFHLLKNVWNDIVVFF
;
A
#
# COMPACT_ATOMS: atom_id res chain seq x y z
N MET A 1 -9.63 -21.32 6.50
CA MET A 1 -9.68 -21.93 5.15
C MET A 1 -8.97 -21.03 4.12
N LEU A 2 -7.67 -20.77 4.34
CA LEU A 2 -6.74 -20.05 3.42
C LEU A 2 -5.50 -20.94 3.13
N ARG A 3 -5.66 -22.25 3.24
CA ARG A 3 -4.55 -23.23 3.24
C ARG A 3 -4.29 -23.85 1.85
N ASN A 4 -5.00 -23.45 0.80
CA ASN A 4 -5.00 -24.13 -0.50
C ASN A 4 -4.80 -23.16 -1.68
N ILE A 5 -3.65 -22.48 -1.71
CA ILE A 5 -3.05 -22.05 -2.97
C ILE A 5 -1.71 -22.81 -3.06
N PRO A 6 -1.59 -23.85 -3.90
CA PRO A 6 -0.43 -24.74 -3.94
C PRO A 6 0.69 -24.15 -4.81
N VAL A 7 1.21 -22.99 -4.40
CA VAL A 7 2.50 -22.42 -4.85
C VAL A 7 3.05 -21.67 -3.64
N GLY A 8 4.24 -22.07 -3.19
CA GLY A 8 4.78 -21.75 -1.86
C GLY A 8 4.60 -20.28 -1.45
N ASN A 9 4.02 -20.07 -0.27
CA ASN A 9 3.65 -18.76 0.31
C ASN A 9 4.74 -17.68 0.23
N HIS A 10 6.01 -18.05 0.06
CA HIS A 10 7.12 -17.12 -0.08
C HIS A 10 7.15 -16.39 -1.43
N ALA A 11 6.83 -17.06 -2.54
CA ALA A 11 6.95 -16.48 -3.89
C ALA A 11 5.99 -15.31 -4.12
N ILE A 12 4.77 -15.41 -3.55
CA ILE A 12 3.73 -14.36 -3.64
C ILE A 12 4.15 -13.08 -2.91
N LEU A 13 4.98 -13.20 -1.87
CA LEU A 13 5.44 -12.08 -1.05
C LEU A 13 6.68 -11.39 -1.64
N CYS A 14 7.49 -12.10 -2.44
CA CYS A 14 8.69 -11.54 -3.04
C CYS A 14 8.37 -10.35 -3.97
N GLY A 15 7.37 -10.47 -4.83
CA GLY A 15 6.93 -9.40 -5.74
C GLY A 15 6.57 -8.08 -5.03
N PRO A 16 5.59 -8.07 -4.10
CA PRO A 16 5.22 -6.87 -3.36
C PRO A 16 6.37 -6.34 -2.49
N ALA A 17 7.22 -7.22 -1.93
CA ALA A 17 8.40 -6.77 -1.17
C ALA A 17 9.41 -6.00 -2.05
N ILE A 18 9.70 -6.50 -3.25
CA ILE A 18 10.59 -5.83 -4.21
C ILE A 18 10.01 -4.46 -4.61
N ILE A 19 8.70 -4.41 -4.90
CA ILE A 19 8.01 -3.17 -5.25
C ILE A 19 8.09 -2.17 -4.09
N ALA A 20 7.82 -2.61 -2.86
CA ALA A 20 7.87 -1.76 -1.67
C ALA A 20 9.28 -1.21 -1.41
N VAL A 21 10.33 -2.03 -1.55
CA VAL A 21 11.72 -1.58 -1.40
C VAL A 21 12.11 -0.59 -2.51
N ALA A 22 11.74 -0.86 -3.76
CA ALA A 22 11.99 0.06 -4.86
C ALA A 22 11.25 1.40 -4.69
N ALA A 23 10.02 1.36 -4.16
CA ALA A 23 9.24 2.54 -3.84
C ALA A 23 9.90 3.33 -2.70
N LEU A 24 10.38 2.65 -1.64
CA LEU A 24 11.12 3.28 -0.54
C LEU A 24 12.39 3.99 -1.04
N ILE A 25 13.19 3.34 -1.89
CA ILE A 25 14.40 3.94 -2.46
C ILE A 25 14.05 5.16 -3.31
N SER A 26 12.97 5.07 -4.10
CA SER A 26 12.51 6.17 -4.95
C SER A 26 12.00 7.35 -4.11
N ASP A 27 11.20 7.07 -3.08
CA ASP A 27 10.69 8.12 -2.18
C ASP A 27 11.83 8.84 -1.45
N LEU A 28 12.83 8.10 -0.97
CA LEU A 28 14.00 8.71 -0.32
C LEU A 28 14.85 9.57 -1.26
N LYS A 29 14.99 9.19 -2.54
CA LYS A 29 15.81 9.95 -3.51
C LYS A 29 15.08 11.13 -4.14
N THR A 30 13.84 10.92 -4.57
CA THR A 30 13.13 11.87 -5.45
C THR A 30 11.78 12.31 -4.89
N ARG A 31 11.37 11.80 -3.72
CA ARG A 31 10.05 12.06 -3.09
C ARG A 31 8.88 11.78 -4.05
N LYS A 32 9.10 10.90 -5.03
CA LYS A 32 8.16 10.58 -6.10
C LYS A 32 8.22 9.09 -6.40
N ILE A 33 7.06 8.44 -6.36
CA ILE A 33 6.93 7.04 -6.77
C ILE A 33 6.72 7.02 -8.29
N PRO A 34 7.64 6.43 -9.08
CA PRO A 34 7.55 6.44 -10.53
C PRO A 34 6.38 5.56 -11.00
N ASN A 35 5.58 6.07 -11.94
CA ASN A 35 4.45 5.34 -12.53
C ASN A 35 4.89 3.99 -13.14
N ILE A 36 6.10 3.95 -13.71
CA ILE A 36 6.66 2.74 -14.31
C ILE A 36 6.73 1.60 -13.28
N LEU A 37 7.11 1.90 -12.03
CA LEU A 37 7.19 0.91 -10.95
C LEU A 37 5.80 0.41 -10.54
N THR A 38 4.82 1.29 -10.47
CA THR A 38 3.47 0.91 -10.05
C THR A 38 2.74 0.14 -11.15
N PHE A 39 2.87 0.57 -12.42
CA PHE A 39 2.28 -0.14 -13.55
C PHE A 39 2.93 -1.51 -13.79
N SER A 40 4.26 -1.60 -13.72
CA SER A 40 4.95 -2.90 -13.81
C SER A 40 4.61 -3.80 -12.63
N GLY A 41 4.43 -3.22 -11.43
CA GLY A 41 3.95 -3.93 -10.25
C GLY A 41 2.56 -4.53 -10.45
N ILE A 42 1.60 -3.75 -10.94
CA ILE A 42 0.24 -4.25 -11.24
C ILE A 42 0.30 -5.34 -12.31
N ALA A 43 1.01 -5.09 -13.42
CA ALA A 43 1.14 -6.05 -14.51
C ALA A 43 1.79 -7.36 -14.06
N GLY A 44 2.81 -7.29 -13.20
CA GLY A 44 3.46 -8.47 -12.61
C GLY A 44 2.52 -9.27 -11.71
N GLY A 45 1.73 -8.60 -10.87
CA GLY A 45 0.74 -9.28 -10.01
C GLY A 45 -0.36 -9.94 -10.83
N LEU A 46 -0.81 -9.27 -11.88
CA LEU A 46 -1.81 -9.79 -12.82
C LEU A 46 -1.28 -11.04 -13.53
N ALA A 47 -0.09 -10.96 -14.14
CA ALA A 47 0.54 -12.09 -14.82
C ALA A 47 0.77 -13.27 -13.87
N PHE A 48 1.27 -13.01 -12.67
CA PHE A 48 1.50 -14.04 -11.65
C PHE A 48 0.21 -14.81 -11.30
N HIS A 49 -0.89 -14.09 -11.04
CA HIS A 49 -2.16 -14.73 -10.68
C HIS A 49 -2.83 -15.42 -11.87
N MET A 50 -2.73 -14.86 -13.07
CA MET A 50 -3.25 -15.50 -14.30
C MET A 50 -2.54 -16.83 -14.59
N LEU A 51 -1.22 -16.89 -14.40
CA LEU A 51 -0.42 -18.10 -14.63
C LEU A 51 -0.67 -19.18 -13.58
N ASN A 52 -0.90 -18.82 -12.31
CA ASN A 52 -1.03 -19.77 -11.21
C ASN A 52 -2.48 -20.20 -10.92
N SER A 53 -3.46 -19.32 -11.12
CA SER A 53 -4.87 -19.56 -10.74
C SER A 53 -5.82 -19.58 -11.95
N GLY A 54 -5.28 -19.48 -13.16
CA GLY A 54 -6.02 -19.35 -14.41
C GLY A 54 -6.35 -17.89 -14.76
N ILE A 55 -6.53 -17.63 -16.05
CA ILE A 55 -6.72 -16.30 -16.64
C ILE A 55 -7.86 -15.53 -15.95
N GLU A 56 -9.06 -16.12 -15.89
CA GLU A 56 -10.26 -15.44 -15.39
C GLU A 56 -10.19 -15.18 -13.88
N LYS A 57 -9.99 -16.25 -13.08
CA LYS A 57 -9.97 -16.15 -11.61
C LYS A 57 -8.78 -15.34 -11.12
N GLY A 58 -7.61 -15.51 -11.72
CA GLY A 58 -6.40 -14.77 -11.39
C GLY A 58 -6.51 -13.28 -11.73
N ALA A 59 -7.05 -12.94 -12.90
CA ALA A 59 -7.26 -11.56 -13.30
C ALA A 59 -8.26 -10.85 -12.37
N ILE A 60 -9.39 -11.50 -12.05
CA ILE A 60 -10.39 -10.93 -11.14
C ILE A 60 -9.78 -10.71 -9.75
N PHE A 61 -9.02 -11.68 -9.22
CA PHE A 61 -8.38 -11.55 -7.91
C PHE A 61 -7.42 -10.37 -7.86
N SER A 62 -6.53 -10.27 -8.86
CA SER A 62 -5.52 -9.23 -8.94
C SER A 62 -6.13 -7.85 -9.16
N LEU A 63 -7.06 -7.72 -10.11
CA LEU A 63 -7.71 -6.45 -10.42
C LEU A 63 -8.55 -5.95 -9.24
N LYS A 64 -9.31 -6.84 -8.59
CA LYS A 64 -10.08 -6.49 -7.38
C LYS A 64 -9.16 -6.04 -6.24
N GLY A 65 -8.02 -6.71 -6.06
CA GLY A 65 -7.00 -6.32 -5.11
C GLY A 65 -6.44 -4.93 -5.41
N ALA A 66 -6.10 -4.66 -6.67
CA ALA A 66 -5.56 -3.37 -7.11
C ALA A 66 -6.57 -2.23 -6.94
N MET A 67 -7.83 -2.45 -7.31
CA MET A 67 -8.91 -1.47 -7.13
C MET A 67 -9.11 -1.14 -5.65
N VAL A 68 -9.21 -2.16 -4.79
CA VAL A 68 -9.38 -1.93 -3.35
C VAL A 68 -8.16 -1.23 -2.76
N GLY A 69 -6.95 -1.62 -3.15
CA GLY A 69 -5.71 -0.97 -2.71
C GLY A 69 -5.68 0.52 -3.06
N GLY A 70 -6.00 0.88 -4.30
CA GLY A 70 -6.07 2.28 -4.71
C GLY A 70 -7.18 3.05 -3.99
N LEU A 71 -8.37 2.44 -3.83
CA LEU A 71 -9.51 3.08 -3.16
C LEU A 71 -9.25 3.39 -1.68
N LEU A 72 -8.48 2.57 -0.97
CA LEU A 72 -8.16 2.79 0.45
C LEU A 72 -7.48 4.14 0.71
N PHE A 73 -6.61 4.56 -0.22
CA PHE A 73 -5.89 5.84 -0.12
C PHE A 73 -6.52 6.96 -0.95
N LEU A 74 -7.60 6.68 -1.69
CA LEU A 74 -8.28 7.69 -2.50
C LEU A 74 -8.88 8.78 -1.61
N LEU A 75 -9.52 8.41 -0.49
CA LEU A 75 -10.09 9.39 0.44
C LEU A 75 -8.97 10.28 1.02
N PRO A 76 -7.92 9.78 1.70
CA PRO A 76 -6.80 10.61 2.14
C PRO A 76 -6.16 11.48 1.04
N PHE A 77 -6.07 10.97 -0.19
CA PHE A 77 -5.53 11.70 -1.33
C PHE A 77 -6.41 12.90 -1.73
N LEU A 78 -7.73 12.71 -1.79
CA LEU A 78 -8.68 13.79 -2.11
C LEU A 78 -8.69 14.88 -1.05
N LEU A 79 -8.42 14.53 0.21
CA LEU A 79 -8.32 15.49 1.32
C LEU A 79 -6.93 16.16 1.41
N GLY A 80 -6.01 15.87 0.48
CA GLY A 80 -4.65 16.43 0.47
C GLY A 80 -3.72 15.85 1.54
N GLY A 81 -4.16 14.84 2.29
CA GLY A 81 -3.38 14.20 3.36
C GLY A 81 -2.42 13.11 2.89
N ALA A 82 -2.51 12.68 1.62
CA ALA A 82 -1.64 11.66 1.04
C ALA A 82 -1.21 12.00 -0.39
N GLY A 83 -0.04 11.48 -0.79
CA GLY A 83 0.47 11.66 -2.14
C GLY A 83 -0.21 10.74 -3.15
N GLY A 84 -0.37 11.19 -4.40
CA GLY A 84 -0.88 10.33 -5.48
C GLY A 84 0.03 9.14 -5.82
N GLY A 85 1.26 9.15 -5.32
CA GLY A 85 2.17 8.01 -5.36
C GLY A 85 1.69 6.84 -4.48
N ASP A 86 1.22 7.14 -3.26
CA ASP A 86 0.83 6.13 -2.27
C ASP A 86 -0.40 5.33 -2.73
N VAL A 87 -1.36 6.03 -3.36
CA VAL A 87 -2.53 5.44 -4.03
C VAL A 87 -2.11 4.39 -5.06
N LYS A 88 -1.14 4.74 -5.91
CA LYS A 88 -0.65 3.85 -6.98
C LYS A 88 0.16 2.70 -6.43
N LEU A 89 0.93 2.94 -5.36
CA LEU A 89 1.71 1.89 -4.68
C LEU A 89 0.78 0.85 -4.05
N LEU A 90 -0.24 1.28 -3.32
CA LEU A 90 -1.20 0.33 -2.73
C LEU A 90 -2.02 -0.40 -3.79
N ALA A 91 -2.33 0.23 -4.92
CA ALA A 91 -2.92 -0.47 -6.06
C ALA A 91 -1.98 -1.57 -6.59
N ALA A 92 -0.69 -1.26 -6.75
CA ALA A 92 0.31 -2.25 -7.16
C ALA A 92 0.44 -3.39 -6.15
N LEU A 93 0.59 -3.11 -4.86
CA LEU A 93 0.67 -4.15 -3.82
C LEU A 93 -0.63 -4.96 -3.71
N GLY A 94 -1.77 -4.31 -3.89
CA GLY A 94 -3.09 -4.94 -3.93
C GLY A 94 -3.23 -5.95 -5.06
N ALA A 95 -2.61 -5.69 -6.22
CA ALA A 95 -2.59 -6.63 -7.35
C ALA A 95 -1.95 -7.98 -6.99
N TRP A 96 -1.03 -8.01 -6.03
CA TRP A 96 -0.34 -9.22 -5.57
C TRP A 96 -1.05 -9.86 -4.38
N LEU A 97 -1.39 -9.05 -3.38
CA LEU A 97 -1.92 -9.52 -2.09
C LEU A 97 -3.43 -9.80 -2.10
N GLY A 98 -4.14 -9.25 -3.10
CA GLY A 98 -5.59 -9.28 -3.18
C GLY A 98 -6.27 -8.42 -2.11
N THR A 99 -7.60 -8.44 -2.10
CA THR A 99 -8.43 -7.56 -1.25
C THR A 99 -8.15 -7.69 0.24
N ARG A 100 -8.07 -8.92 0.78
CA ARG A 100 -7.85 -9.10 2.23
C ARG A 100 -6.44 -8.73 2.64
N GLY A 101 -5.45 -9.11 1.83
CA GLY A 101 -4.05 -8.83 2.13
C GLY A 101 -3.74 -7.33 2.12
N ILE A 102 -4.29 -6.57 1.17
CA ILE A 102 -4.05 -5.14 1.08
C ILE A 102 -4.71 -4.33 2.21
N ILE A 103 -5.90 -4.74 2.66
CA ILE A 103 -6.56 -4.12 3.82
C ILE A 103 -5.71 -4.34 5.09
N ASN A 104 -5.25 -5.57 5.32
CA ASN A 104 -4.38 -5.86 6.46
C ASN A 104 -3.07 -5.09 6.38
N LEU A 105 -2.45 -5.03 5.19
CA LEU A 105 -1.21 -4.28 4.97
C LEU A 105 -1.41 -2.79 5.29
N PHE A 106 -2.50 -2.19 4.79
CA PHE A 106 -2.84 -0.80 5.06
C PHE A 106 -2.99 -0.54 6.57
N LEU A 107 -3.75 -1.37 7.28
CA LEU A 107 -3.96 -1.24 8.73
C LEU A 107 -2.63 -1.38 9.51
N TYR A 108 -1.83 -2.39 9.20
CA TYR A 108 -0.53 -2.57 9.85
C TYR A 108 0.43 -1.41 9.54
N SER A 109 0.45 -0.92 8.30
CA SER A 109 1.28 0.23 7.94
C SER A 109 0.87 1.50 8.67
N ALA A 110 -0.44 1.72 8.88
CA ALA A 110 -0.96 2.86 9.62
C ALA A 110 -0.58 2.79 11.11
N ILE A 111 -0.71 1.62 11.74
CA ILE A 111 -0.32 1.42 13.14
C ILE A 111 1.18 1.64 13.32
N ILE A 112 2.01 1.02 12.48
CA ILE A 112 3.47 1.16 12.55
C ILE A 112 3.88 2.62 12.30
N GLY A 113 3.30 3.28 11.29
CA GLY A 113 3.53 4.68 10.99
C GLY A 113 3.15 5.61 12.14
N ALA A 114 2.04 5.34 12.82
CA ALA A 114 1.60 6.07 14.02
C ALA A 114 2.60 5.88 15.18
N LEU A 115 3.07 4.66 15.43
CA LEU A 115 4.05 4.37 16.47
C LEU A 115 5.40 5.05 16.21
N ILE A 116 5.89 5.01 14.97
CA ILE A 116 7.14 5.69 14.58
C ILE A 116 7.00 7.20 14.77
N SER A 117 5.90 7.78 14.29
CA SER A 117 5.62 9.21 14.45
C SER A 117 5.57 9.62 15.92
N LEU A 118 4.91 8.83 16.77
CA LEU A 118 4.83 9.06 18.20
C LEU A 118 6.22 9.00 18.86
N ALA A 119 7.04 8.00 18.54
CA ALA A 119 8.39 7.86 19.06
C ALA A 119 9.30 9.04 18.68
N LEU A 120 9.23 9.50 17.42
CA LEU A 120 9.98 10.66 16.95
C LEU A 120 9.54 11.95 17.65
N MET A 121 8.24 12.09 17.91
CA MET A 121 7.70 13.28 18.54
C MET A 121 8.06 13.38 20.02
N ILE A 122 8.09 12.24 20.74
CA ILE A 122 8.61 12.16 22.12
C ILE A 122 10.09 12.53 22.13
N LYS A 123 10.89 11.98 21.20
CA LYS A 123 12.32 12.27 21.10
C LYS A 123 12.60 13.76 20.85
N ASN A 124 11.76 14.43 20.07
CA ASN A 124 11.93 15.83 19.69
C ASN A 124 11.13 16.81 20.59
N ASN A 125 10.49 16.34 21.68
CA ASN A 125 9.60 17.15 22.55
C ASN A 125 8.56 18.00 21.80
N SER A 126 8.13 17.55 20.62
CA SER A 126 7.32 18.35 19.68
C SER A 126 5.82 18.10 19.86
N PHE A 127 5.35 18.01 21.10
CA PHE A 127 3.94 17.71 21.42
C PHE A 127 2.94 18.74 20.86
N HIS A 128 3.41 19.95 20.51
CA HIS A 128 2.60 20.95 19.83
C HIS A 128 2.10 20.47 18.45
N LEU A 129 2.79 19.54 17.79
CA LEU A 129 2.35 18.95 16.53
C LEU A 129 1.04 18.15 16.68
N LEU A 130 0.79 17.53 17.84
CA LEU A 130 -0.51 16.89 18.11
C LEU A 130 -1.66 17.88 18.12
N LYS A 131 -1.43 19.10 18.66
CA LYS A 131 -2.45 20.15 18.66
C LYS A 131 -2.76 20.61 17.24
N ASN A 132 -1.75 20.68 16.38
CA ASN A 132 -1.95 21.02 14.97
C ASN A 132 -2.76 19.93 14.25
N VAL A 133 -2.39 18.66 14.42
CA VAL A 133 -3.15 17.53 13.84
C VAL A 133 -4.59 17.50 14.36
N TRP A 134 -4.79 17.76 15.66
CA TRP A 134 -6.14 17.82 16.23
C TRP A 134 -6.96 18.97 15.65
N ASN A 135 -6.37 20.17 15.52
CA ASN A 135 -7.04 21.30 14.87
C ASN A 135 -7.36 20.99 13.40
N ASP A 136 -6.44 20.37 12.67
CA ASP A 136 -6.66 19.99 11.27
C ASP A 136 -7.82 18.99 11.16
N ILE A 137 -7.93 18.02 12.08
CA ILE A 137 -9.06 17.06 12.13
C ILE A 137 -10.37 17.76 12.50
N VAL A 138 -10.36 18.65 13.49
CA VAL A 138 -11.59 19.34 13.97
C VAL A 138 -12.10 20.35 12.95
N VAL A 139 -11.23 21.06 12.24
CA VAL A 139 -11.64 21.94 11.13
C VAL A 139 -12.22 21.14 9.97
N PHE A 140 -11.88 19.85 9.88
CA PHE A 140 -12.34 18.93 8.84
C PHE A 140 -13.73 18.32 9.10
N PHE A 141 -14.22 18.31 10.34
CA PHE A 141 -15.49 17.72 10.76
C PHE A 141 -16.47 18.77 11.30
#